data_AF-A0A4P5UIC2-F1
#
_entry.id   AF-A0A4P5UIC2-F1
#
_cell.length_a   1.000
_cell.length_b   1.000
_cell.length_c   1.000
_cell.angle_alpha   90.00
_cell.angle_beta   90.00
_cell.angle_gamma   90.00
#
_symmetry.space_group_name_H-M   'P 1'
#
loop_
_entity.id
_entity.type
_entity.pdbx_description
1 polymer ?
#
loop_
_entity_poly.entity_id
_entity_poly.type
_entity_poly.pdbx_seq_one_letter_code
_entity_poly.pdbx_strand_id
1 'polypeptide(L)'
;MPGWALNTATDHLLKKEFDVCRKEHRPHRLFARNGLNHVIPLDHPEIDNWRDSLHKGLMHRFEATNIILSGGIDDIWLDTTTQELIVVDYKSQASDYPVETESYLSNEYHQSYKIQMDFYNYLLVSMGYKVSPLSYFLVVNADRNADGFYGHMKFSETLIPYQHDISWLPNKIQAMIDLMNLDIIPESNMSCENCAYAKERGSLDQ
;
A
#
# COMPACT_ATOMS: atom_id res chain seq x y z
N MET A 1 -20.26 2.01 -5.38
CA MET A 1 -19.62 1.01 -6.28
C MET A 1 -19.52 -0.29 -5.52
N PRO A 2 -19.86 -1.45 -6.10
CA PRO A 2 -19.60 -2.74 -5.46
C PRO A 2 -18.08 -2.88 -5.23
N GLY A 3 -17.70 -3.43 -4.07
CA GLY A 3 -16.29 -3.57 -3.70
C GLY A 3 -15.52 -4.55 -4.61
N TRP A 4 -14.19 -4.44 -4.60
CA TRP A 4 -13.28 -5.29 -5.38
C TRP A 4 -13.14 -6.70 -4.77
N ALA A 5 -14.24 -7.47 -4.72
CA ALA A 5 -14.32 -8.71 -3.95
C ALA A 5 -13.26 -9.77 -4.31
N LEU A 6 -12.87 -9.87 -5.59
CA LEU A 6 -11.78 -10.78 -6.00
C LEU A 6 -10.42 -10.31 -5.48
N ASN A 7 -10.13 -9.01 -5.56
CA ASN A 7 -8.88 -8.44 -5.04
C ASN A 7 -8.81 -8.64 -3.54
N THR A 8 -9.92 -8.42 -2.82
CA THR A 8 -10.01 -8.69 -1.37
C THR A 8 -9.81 -10.17 -1.05
N ALA A 9 -10.32 -11.09 -1.88
CA ALA A 9 -10.11 -12.52 -1.67
C ALA A 9 -8.64 -12.91 -1.87
N THR A 10 -7.97 -12.38 -2.91
CA THR A 10 -6.53 -12.60 -3.14
C THR A 10 -5.71 -12.09 -1.96
N ASP A 11 -5.97 -10.86 -1.53
CA ASP A 11 -5.31 -10.24 -0.38
C ASP A 11 -5.43 -11.10 0.89
N HIS A 12 -6.65 -11.52 1.23
CA HIS A 12 -6.90 -12.37 2.38
C HIS A 12 -6.21 -13.74 2.30
N LEU A 13 -6.13 -14.35 1.10
CA LEU A 13 -5.42 -15.61 0.91
C LEU A 13 -3.90 -15.46 1.04
N LEU A 14 -3.34 -14.37 0.52
CA LEU A 14 -1.92 -14.04 0.73
C LEU A 14 -1.62 -13.85 2.22
N LYS A 15 -2.43 -13.05 2.94
CA LYS A 15 -2.26 -12.86 4.40
C LYS A 15 -2.22 -14.20 5.13
N LYS A 16 -3.14 -15.12 4.83
CA LYS A 16 -3.14 -16.48 5.39
C LYS A 16 -1.86 -17.27 5.08
N GLU A 17 -1.39 -17.20 3.84
CA GLU A 17 -0.16 -17.89 3.41
C GLU A 17 1.07 -17.35 4.17
N PHE A 18 1.18 -16.03 4.29
CA PHE A 18 2.24 -15.36 5.03
C PHE A 18 2.14 -15.59 6.55
N ASP A 19 0.93 -15.71 7.11
CA ASP A 19 0.73 -16.01 8.54
C ASP A 19 1.22 -17.40 8.94
N VAL A 20 1.13 -18.39 8.04
CA VAL A 20 1.75 -19.70 8.27
C VAL A 20 3.27 -19.55 8.39
N CYS A 21 3.88 -18.82 7.45
CA CYS A 21 5.33 -18.58 7.44
C CYS A 21 5.80 -17.78 8.67
N ARG A 22 5.00 -16.78 9.10
CA ARG A 22 5.21 -15.98 10.31
C ARG A 22 5.25 -16.85 11.56
N LYS A 23 4.23 -17.68 11.78
CA LYS A 23 4.14 -18.59 12.95
C LYS A 23 5.30 -19.59 12.98
N GLU A 24 5.67 -20.09 11.80
CA GLU A 24 6.77 -21.05 11.64
C GLU A 24 8.16 -20.38 11.61
N HIS A 25 8.24 -19.04 11.70
CA HIS A 25 9.48 -18.27 11.68
C HIS A 25 10.38 -18.62 10.47
N ARG A 26 9.76 -18.76 9.29
CA ARG A 26 10.47 -19.17 8.07
C ARG A 26 10.20 -18.25 6.88
N PRO A 27 11.10 -18.21 5.88
CA PRO A 27 10.87 -17.46 4.66
C PRO A 27 9.67 -18.00 3.88
N HIS A 28 9.00 -17.11 3.15
CA HIS A 28 7.97 -17.46 2.20
C HIS A 28 8.56 -18.13 0.95
N ARG A 29 7.81 -18.99 0.26
CA ARG A 29 8.28 -19.70 -0.96
C ARG A 29 8.75 -18.76 -2.07
N LEU A 30 8.22 -17.54 -2.10
CA LEU A 30 8.59 -16.51 -3.08
C LEU A 30 9.97 -15.90 -2.82
N PHE A 31 10.51 -16.00 -1.60
CA PHE A 31 11.72 -15.28 -1.24
C PHE A 31 12.98 -15.86 -1.88
N ALA A 32 13.10 -17.19 -1.96
CA ALA A 32 14.30 -17.84 -2.48
C ALA A 32 14.63 -17.44 -3.92
N ARG A 33 13.62 -17.42 -4.81
CA ARG A 33 13.80 -17.01 -6.20
C ARG A 33 14.09 -15.51 -6.39
N ASN A 34 13.88 -14.71 -5.34
CA ASN A 34 14.12 -13.27 -5.32
C ASN A 34 15.34 -12.87 -4.48
N GLY A 35 16.15 -13.83 -4.02
CA GLY A 35 17.34 -13.54 -3.20
C GLY A 35 17.04 -13.11 -1.75
N LEU A 36 15.81 -13.27 -1.29
CA LEU A 36 15.32 -12.80 0.02
C LEU A 36 15.32 -13.90 1.10
N ASN A 37 16.21 -14.89 1.02
CA ASN A 37 16.23 -16.03 1.96
C ASN A 37 16.45 -15.62 3.44
N HIS A 38 17.02 -14.43 3.66
CA HIS A 38 17.24 -13.84 4.99
C HIS A 38 16.03 -13.02 5.48
N VAL A 39 14.95 -12.97 4.72
CA VAL A 39 13.72 -12.24 5.07
C VAL A 39 12.66 -13.21 5.56
N ILE A 40 11.95 -12.84 6.61
CA ILE A 40 10.78 -13.59 7.12
C ILE A 40 9.62 -12.64 7.36
N PRO A 41 8.35 -13.09 7.32
CA PRO A 41 7.24 -12.22 7.68
C PRO A 41 7.33 -11.86 9.16
N LEU A 42 7.18 -10.57 9.49
CA LEU A 42 7.42 -10.06 10.84
C LEU A 42 6.43 -10.66 11.83
N ASP A 43 6.93 -11.32 12.88
CA ASP A 43 6.13 -11.71 14.04
C ASP A 43 6.14 -10.58 15.07
N HIS A 44 5.04 -9.83 15.17
CA HIS A 44 4.89 -8.68 16.06
C HIS A 44 3.50 -8.66 16.70
N PRO A 45 3.36 -8.38 18.01
CA PRO A 45 2.06 -8.40 18.70
C PRO A 45 0.99 -7.49 18.08
N GLU A 46 1.42 -6.39 17.46
CA GLU A 46 0.53 -5.41 16.83
C GLU A 46 0.27 -5.67 15.33
N ILE A 47 0.80 -6.73 14.71
CA ILE A 47 0.69 -6.92 13.25
C ILE A 47 -0.77 -6.96 12.78
N ASP A 48 -1.66 -7.58 13.55
CA ASP A 48 -3.08 -7.62 13.24
C ASP A 48 -3.74 -6.23 13.39
N ASN A 49 -3.29 -5.43 14.36
CA ASN A 49 -3.76 -4.05 14.53
C ASN A 49 -3.30 -3.18 13.36
N TRP A 50 -2.06 -3.34 12.90
CA TRP A 50 -1.51 -2.60 11.77
C TRP A 50 -2.19 -2.95 10.43
N ARG A 51 -2.74 -4.15 10.32
CA ARG A 51 -3.54 -4.59 9.16
C ARG A 51 -5.01 -4.14 9.22
N ASP A 52 -5.54 -3.79 10.39
CA ASP A 52 -6.92 -3.32 10.57
C ASP A 52 -7.06 -1.82 10.23
N SER A 53 -7.11 -1.53 8.92
CA SER A 53 -7.16 -0.17 8.36
C SER A 53 -8.35 0.68 8.81
N LEU A 54 -9.46 0.04 9.21
CA LEU A 54 -10.72 0.75 9.52
C LEU A 54 -10.78 1.23 10.97
N HIS A 55 -10.04 0.59 11.88
CA HIS A 55 -10.15 0.86 13.31
C HIS A 55 -8.83 1.22 13.97
N LYS A 56 -7.70 0.76 13.41
CA LYS A 56 -6.38 0.92 14.02
C LYS A 56 -5.36 1.34 12.96
N GLY A 57 -4.74 0.38 12.28
CA GLY A 57 -3.65 0.61 11.35
C GLY A 57 -2.35 1.00 12.07
N LEU A 58 -1.34 1.35 11.27
CA LEU A 58 -0.22 2.15 11.73
C LEU A 58 -0.74 3.52 12.14
N MET A 59 -0.26 4.07 13.25
CA MET A 59 -0.74 5.35 13.76
C MET A 59 0.41 6.18 14.34
N HIS A 60 0.47 7.46 13.97
CA HIS A 60 1.44 8.41 14.52
C HIS A 60 0.86 9.82 14.60
N ARG A 61 1.11 10.52 15.70
CA ARG A 61 0.75 11.94 15.83
C ARG A 61 1.74 12.79 15.04
N PHE A 62 1.26 13.62 14.11
CA PHE A 62 2.14 14.50 13.35
C PHE A 62 2.63 15.66 14.22
N GLU A 63 3.90 15.60 14.62
CA GLU A 63 4.59 16.63 15.41
C GLU A 63 3.79 17.07 16.66
N ALA A 64 3.73 18.37 16.93
CA ALA A 64 2.96 18.96 18.02
C ALA A 64 1.47 19.17 17.68
N THR A 65 1.02 18.75 16.51
CA THR A 65 -0.37 18.98 16.07
C THR A 65 -1.33 17.98 16.73
N ASN A 66 -2.63 18.28 16.65
CA ASN A 66 -3.67 17.35 17.07
C ASN A 66 -3.96 16.26 16.01
N ILE A 67 -3.30 16.28 14.85
CA ILE A 67 -3.53 15.37 13.72
C ILE A 67 -2.87 14.01 13.99
N ILE A 68 -3.65 12.95 13.81
CA ILE A 68 -3.16 11.56 13.81
C ILE A 68 -3.14 11.07 12.37
N LEU A 69 -1.96 10.69 11.90
CA LEU A 69 -1.76 10.01 10.64
C LEU A 69 -2.00 8.53 10.85
N SER A 70 -2.76 7.90 9.96
CA SER A 70 -3.01 6.46 10.03
C SER A 70 -3.08 5.81 8.67
N GLY A 71 -2.72 4.53 8.62
CA GLY A 71 -2.76 3.73 7.39
C GLY A 71 -2.72 2.24 7.71
N GLY A 72 -3.53 1.44 7.02
CA GLY A 72 -3.52 -0.01 7.16
C GLY A 72 -2.65 -0.66 6.11
N ILE A 73 -1.70 -1.47 6.56
CA ILE A 73 -0.78 -2.20 5.69
C ILE A 73 -1.33 -3.58 5.34
N ASP A 74 -0.80 -4.19 4.28
CA ASP A 74 -1.07 -5.61 4.02
C ASP A 74 -0.11 -6.51 4.81
N ASP A 75 1.18 -6.19 4.79
CA ASP A 75 2.17 -6.97 5.50
C ASP A 75 3.46 -6.18 5.83
N ILE A 76 4.20 -6.69 6.82
CA ILE A 76 5.58 -6.28 7.08
C ILE A 76 6.43 -7.53 7.13
N TRP A 77 7.59 -7.47 6.48
CA TRP A 77 8.64 -8.46 6.62
C TRP A 77 9.80 -7.91 7.42
N LEU A 78 10.63 -8.82 7.94
CA LEU A 78 11.82 -8.54 8.72
C LEU A 78 13.02 -9.08 7.95
N ASP A 79 13.98 -8.20 7.64
CA ASP A 79 15.32 -8.62 7.27
C ASP A 79 16.04 -9.12 8.54
N THR A 80 16.32 -10.41 8.61
CA THR A 80 16.96 -11.01 9.80
C THR A 80 18.45 -10.67 9.92
N THR A 81 19.07 -10.14 8.87
CA THR A 81 20.47 -9.71 8.87
C THR A 81 20.60 -8.28 9.38
N THR A 82 19.80 -7.36 8.87
CA THR A 82 19.86 -5.93 9.23
C THR A 82 18.95 -5.54 10.38
N GLN A 83 17.96 -6.40 10.71
CA GLN A 83 16.87 -6.14 11.66
C GLN A 83 15.99 -4.96 11.23
N GLU A 84 15.92 -4.69 9.92
CA GLU A 84 15.08 -3.66 9.34
C GLU A 84 13.72 -4.22 8.92
N LEU A 85 12.68 -3.42 9.09
CA LEU A 85 11.34 -3.72 8.61
C LEU A 85 11.23 -3.41 7.11
N ILE A 86 10.51 -4.25 6.39
CA ILE A 86 10.23 -4.10 4.96
C ILE A 86 8.73 -4.01 4.81
N VAL A 87 8.23 -2.87 4.32
CA VAL A 87 6.80 -2.69 4.03
C VAL A 87 6.43 -3.43 2.76
N VAL A 88 5.28 -4.12 2.80
CA VAL A 88 4.74 -4.83 1.65
C VAL A 88 3.26 -4.51 1.46
N ASP A 89 2.91 -4.31 0.19
CA ASP A 89 1.55 -4.01 -0.24
C ASP A 89 1.14 -4.97 -1.36
N TYR A 90 -0.05 -5.55 -1.24
CA TYR A 90 -0.54 -6.59 -2.12
C TYR A 90 -1.41 -5.96 -3.21
N LYS A 91 -1.08 -6.23 -4.47
CA LYS A 91 -1.83 -5.72 -5.62
C LYS A 91 -2.32 -6.88 -6.48
N SER A 92 -3.57 -6.79 -6.93
CA SER A 92 -4.17 -7.78 -7.82
C SER A 92 -4.60 -7.10 -9.10
N GLN A 93 -4.31 -7.74 -10.23
CA GLN A 93 -4.70 -7.26 -11.56
C GLN A 93 -5.01 -8.42 -12.51
N ALA A 94 -5.57 -8.10 -13.67
CA ALA A 94 -5.79 -9.03 -14.77
C ALA A 94 -5.37 -8.35 -16.08
N SER A 95 -4.11 -8.56 -16.46
CA SER A 95 -3.48 -8.00 -17.64
C SER A 95 -2.90 -9.10 -18.52
N ASP A 96 -2.97 -8.90 -19.84
CA ASP A 96 -2.35 -9.80 -20.82
C ASP A 96 -0.81 -9.64 -20.85
N TYR A 97 -0.29 -8.55 -20.28
CA TYR A 97 1.14 -8.26 -20.20
C TYR A 97 1.75 -8.81 -18.89
N PRO A 98 2.96 -9.38 -18.95
CA PRO A 98 3.73 -9.74 -17.75
C PRO A 98 3.95 -8.53 -16.84
N VAL A 99 4.00 -8.79 -15.53
CA VAL A 99 4.32 -7.76 -14.54
C VAL A 99 5.84 -7.65 -14.45
N GLU A 100 6.38 -6.54 -14.94
CA GLU A 100 7.81 -6.21 -14.90
C GLU A 100 8.04 -4.95 -14.04
N THR A 101 9.14 -4.89 -13.30
CA THR A 101 9.40 -3.79 -12.34
C THR A 101 9.35 -2.41 -12.97
N GLU A 102 10.04 -2.21 -14.09
CA GLU A 102 10.13 -0.90 -14.74
C GLU A 102 8.78 -0.43 -15.28
N SER A 103 8.05 -1.30 -15.99
CA SER A 103 6.73 -0.96 -16.54
C SER A 103 5.69 -0.76 -15.43
N TYR A 104 5.75 -1.56 -14.36
CA TYR A 104 4.84 -1.43 -13.23
C TYR A 104 5.04 -0.12 -12.48
N LEU A 105 6.28 0.31 -12.26
CA LEU A 105 6.57 1.56 -11.54
C LEU A 105 6.46 2.82 -12.42
N SER A 106 6.68 2.73 -13.73
CA SER A 106 6.53 3.88 -14.64
C SER A 106 5.08 4.20 -14.99
N ASN A 107 4.15 3.27 -14.78
CA ASN A 107 2.74 3.46 -15.06
C ASN A 107 2.15 4.63 -14.26
N GLU A 108 1.55 5.60 -14.96
CA GLU A 108 0.90 6.78 -14.36
C GLU A 108 -0.22 6.39 -13.39
N TYR A 109 -0.97 5.33 -13.70
CA TYR A 109 -2.05 4.82 -12.84
C TYR A 109 -1.52 4.24 -11.52
N HIS A 110 -0.23 3.93 -11.43
CA HIS A 110 0.40 3.37 -10.22
C HIS A 110 1.13 4.42 -9.36
N GLN A 111 1.09 5.72 -9.72
CA GLN A 111 1.73 6.74 -8.88
C GLN A 111 1.08 6.83 -7.48
N SER A 112 -0.21 6.58 -7.36
CA SER A 112 -0.91 6.51 -6.07
C SER A 112 -0.39 5.38 -5.18
N TYR A 113 0.05 4.26 -5.76
CA TYR A 113 0.63 3.14 -5.00
C TYR A 113 1.98 3.50 -4.40
N LYS A 114 2.78 4.31 -5.10
CA LYS A 114 4.05 4.83 -4.57
C LYS A 114 3.82 5.77 -3.40
N ILE A 115 2.86 6.68 -3.52
CA ILE A 115 2.48 7.59 -2.43
C ILE A 115 2.04 6.79 -1.20
N GLN A 116 1.20 5.76 -1.39
CA GLN A 116 0.79 4.86 -0.32
C GLN A 116 2.00 4.19 0.34
N MET A 117 2.92 3.65 -0.47
CA MET A 117 4.11 2.98 0.03
C MET A 117 5.03 3.92 0.80
N ASP A 118 5.35 5.09 0.26
CA ASP A 118 6.15 6.12 0.96
C ASP A 118 5.50 6.48 2.31
N PHE A 119 4.17 6.65 2.32
CA PHE A 119 3.44 7.02 3.54
C PHE A 119 3.50 5.94 4.63
N TYR A 120 3.39 4.66 4.28
CA TYR A 120 3.53 3.57 5.24
C TYR A 120 4.94 3.47 5.81
N ASN A 121 5.97 3.64 4.98
CA ASN A 121 7.36 3.69 5.45
C ASN A 121 7.58 4.89 6.38
N TYR A 122 7.02 6.06 6.05
CA TYR A 122 7.07 7.24 6.92
C TYR A 122 6.43 6.99 8.29
N LEU A 123 5.24 6.36 8.33
CA LEU A 123 4.58 6.02 9.59
C LEU A 123 5.46 5.10 10.46
N LEU A 124 6.06 4.05 9.90
CA LEU A 124 6.93 3.15 10.65
C LEU A 124 8.19 3.84 11.18
N VAL A 125 8.84 4.68 10.36
CA VAL A 125 10.00 5.48 10.78
C VAL A 125 9.60 6.43 11.91
N SER A 126 8.46 7.11 11.78
CA SER A 126 7.91 8.00 12.80
C SER A 126 7.49 7.28 14.09
N MET A 127 7.13 6.00 14.00
CA MET A 127 6.88 5.12 15.15
C MET A 127 8.18 4.61 15.80
N GLY A 128 9.35 4.95 15.26
CA GLY A 128 10.67 4.62 15.81
C GLY A 128 11.28 3.32 15.29
N TYR A 129 10.68 2.69 14.27
CA TYR A 129 11.23 1.49 13.66
C TYR A 129 12.33 1.81 12.64
N LYS A 130 13.30 0.91 12.52
CA LYS A 130 14.25 0.90 11.41
C LYS A 130 13.58 0.24 10.22
N VAL A 131 13.62 0.92 9.07
CA VAL A 131 12.95 0.48 7.86
C VAL A 131 13.97 0.38 6.73
N SER A 132 13.90 -0.70 5.96
CA SER A 132 14.77 -0.97 4.82
C SER A 132 14.51 0.08 3.73
N PRO A 133 15.53 0.54 2.98
CA PRO A 133 15.31 1.46 1.85
C PRO A 133 14.45 0.87 0.72
N LEU A 134 14.20 -0.45 0.75
CA LEU A 134 13.34 -1.13 -0.21
C LEU A 134 12.03 -1.56 0.45
N SER A 135 10.96 -1.37 -0.31
CA SER A 135 9.65 -1.96 -0.06
C SER A 135 9.24 -2.82 -1.25
N TYR A 136 8.23 -3.65 -1.10
CA TYR A 136 7.78 -4.54 -2.17
C TYR A 136 6.29 -4.39 -2.45
N PHE A 137 5.95 -4.32 -3.74
CA PHE A 137 4.60 -4.70 -4.16
C PHE A 137 4.61 -6.19 -4.49
N LEU A 138 3.75 -6.97 -3.83
CA LEU A 138 3.45 -8.34 -4.24
C LEU A 138 2.26 -8.29 -5.20
N VAL A 139 2.56 -8.41 -6.49
CA VAL A 139 1.57 -8.29 -7.55
C VAL A 139 1.14 -9.69 -7.98
N VAL A 140 -0.16 -9.95 -7.92
CA VAL A 140 -0.80 -11.16 -8.40
C VAL A 140 -1.56 -10.82 -9.70
N ASN A 141 -1.17 -11.43 -10.82
CA ASN A 141 -1.76 -11.16 -12.13
C ASN A 141 -2.54 -12.38 -12.64
N ALA A 142 -3.85 -12.20 -12.86
CA ALA A 142 -4.71 -13.24 -13.42
C ALA A 142 -4.41 -13.47 -14.90
N ASP A 143 -4.30 -14.74 -15.29
CA ASP A 143 -4.09 -15.15 -16.67
C ASP A 143 -5.40 -15.02 -17.47
N ARG A 144 -5.42 -14.03 -18.36
CA ARG A 144 -6.51 -13.78 -19.31
C ARG A 144 -6.37 -14.53 -20.62
N ASN A 145 -5.22 -15.15 -20.85
CA ASN A 145 -4.91 -15.93 -22.05
C ASN A 145 -5.19 -17.44 -21.85
N ALA A 146 -5.73 -17.83 -20.70
CA ALA A 146 -6.14 -19.21 -20.45
C ALA A 146 -7.22 -19.66 -21.45
N ASP A 147 -7.18 -20.93 -21.86
CA ASP A 147 -8.13 -21.53 -22.80
C ASP A 147 -9.60 -21.45 -22.36
N GLY A 148 -9.85 -21.18 -21.08
CA GLY A 148 -11.17 -21.04 -20.48
C GLY A 148 -11.11 -20.97 -18.95
N PHE A 149 -12.24 -20.66 -18.32
CA PHE A 149 -12.32 -20.47 -16.87
C PHE A 149 -12.24 -21.79 -16.08
N TYR A 150 -12.95 -22.84 -16.50
CA TYR A 150 -12.91 -24.18 -15.86
C TYR A 150 -12.96 -24.18 -14.31
N GLY A 151 -13.68 -23.23 -13.70
CA GLY A 151 -13.81 -23.11 -12.25
C GLY A 151 -12.56 -22.63 -11.50
N HIS A 152 -11.52 -22.18 -12.19
CA HIS A 152 -10.28 -21.69 -11.58
C HIS A 152 -9.67 -20.52 -12.37
N MET A 153 -9.12 -19.54 -11.66
CA MET A 153 -8.25 -18.53 -12.26
C MET A 153 -6.80 -18.90 -11.97
N LYS A 154 -5.96 -18.89 -13.00
CA LYS A 154 -4.51 -19.04 -12.83
C LYS A 154 -3.92 -17.66 -12.59
N PHE A 155 -2.96 -17.59 -11.68
CA PHE A 155 -2.28 -16.36 -11.34
C PHE A 155 -0.77 -16.53 -11.42
N SER A 156 -0.08 -15.48 -11.87
CA SER A 156 1.35 -15.31 -11.64
C SER A 156 1.59 -14.34 -10.48
N GLU A 157 2.74 -14.47 -9.82
CA GLU A 157 3.11 -13.68 -8.64
C GLU A 157 4.48 -13.05 -8.86
N THR A 158 4.55 -11.72 -8.80
CA THR A 158 5.79 -10.96 -8.98
C THR A 158 6.03 -10.08 -7.77
N LEU A 159 7.27 -10.09 -7.25
CA LEU A 159 7.73 -9.12 -6.27
C LEU A 159 8.38 -7.95 -7.00
N ILE A 160 7.79 -6.78 -6.87
CA ILE A 160 8.29 -5.54 -7.48
C ILE A 160 9.01 -4.75 -6.39
N PRO A 161 10.36 -4.67 -6.41
CA PRO A 161 11.09 -3.83 -5.48
C PRO A 161 10.84 -2.37 -5.79
N TYR A 162 10.60 -1.57 -4.76
CA TYR A 162 10.41 -0.14 -4.83
C TYR A 162 11.29 0.55 -3.80
N GLN A 163 12.14 1.44 -4.27
CA GLN A 163 12.91 2.32 -3.40
C GLN A 163 12.04 3.53 -3.05
N HIS A 164 11.60 3.59 -1.79
CA HIS A 164 10.72 4.65 -1.33
C HIS A 164 11.48 5.94 -1.05
N ASP A 165 10.76 7.05 -1.07
CA ASP A 165 11.26 8.37 -0.64
C ASP A 165 10.24 9.00 0.29
N ILE A 166 10.59 9.15 1.56
CA ILE A 166 9.72 9.74 2.58
C ILE A 166 10.01 11.21 2.84
N SER A 167 11.05 11.78 2.21
CA SER A 167 11.54 13.13 2.52
C SER A 167 10.54 14.23 2.18
N TRP A 168 9.65 13.96 1.22
CA TRP A 168 8.64 14.91 0.75
C TRP A 168 7.41 15.01 1.68
N LEU A 169 7.16 13.98 2.49
CA LEU A 169 5.92 13.83 3.26
C LEU A 169 5.73 14.90 4.34
N PRO A 170 6.71 15.23 5.20
CA PRO A 170 6.52 16.24 6.25
C PRO A 170 6.01 17.58 5.70
N ASN A 171 6.62 18.06 4.61
CA ASN A 171 6.24 19.31 3.96
C ASN A 171 4.83 19.23 3.36
N LYS A 172 4.45 18.11 2.75
CA LYS A 172 3.11 17.94 2.18
C LYS A 172 2.03 17.76 3.24
N ILE A 173 2.33 17.07 4.34
CA ILE A 173 1.42 16.92 5.47
C ILE A 173 1.18 18.30 6.11
N GLN A 174 2.24 19.08 6.34
CA GLN A 174 2.09 20.44 6.87
C GLN A 174 1.26 21.32 5.92
N ALA A 175 1.55 21.31 4.62
CA ALA A 175 0.77 22.08 3.64
C ALA A 175 -0.71 21.68 3.60
N MET A 176 -1.02 20.39 3.78
CA MET A 176 -2.39 19.90 3.91
C MET A 176 -3.07 20.44 5.18
N ILE A 177 -2.36 20.46 6.31
CA ILE A 177 -2.87 21.01 7.58
C ILE A 177 -3.11 22.52 7.46
N ASP A 178 -2.18 23.26 6.87
CA ASP A 178 -2.31 24.70 6.65
C ASP A 178 -3.53 24.99 5.77
N LEU A 179 -3.72 24.21 4.69
CA LEU A 179 -4.86 24.32 3.79
C LEU A 179 -6.19 24.06 4.50
N MET A 180 -6.27 23.06 5.37
CA MET A 180 -7.48 22.74 6.14
C MET A 180 -7.86 23.82 7.15
N ASN A 181 -6.90 24.65 7.58
CA ASN A 181 -7.11 25.70 8.57
C ASN A 181 -7.31 27.10 7.95
N LEU A 182 -7.46 27.21 6.63
CA LEU A 182 -7.77 28.48 5.99
C LEU A 182 -9.22 28.90 6.30
N ASP A 183 -9.40 30.19 6.60
CA ASP A 183 -10.72 30.82 6.69
C ASP A 183 -11.35 31.05 5.29
N ILE A 184 -10.55 30.91 4.23
CA ILE A 184 -10.95 31.11 2.84
C ILE A 184 -10.96 29.77 2.09
N ILE A 185 -12.02 29.55 1.30
CA ILE A 185 -12.13 28.38 0.43
C ILE A 185 -11.05 28.50 -0.66
N PRO A 186 -10.21 27.46 -0.85
CA PRO A 186 -9.17 27.48 -1.88
C PRO A 186 -9.77 27.49 -3.29
N GLU A 187 -8.98 27.98 -4.26
CA GLU A 187 -9.40 27.97 -5.65
C GLU A 187 -9.68 26.55 -6.16
N SER A 188 -10.78 26.40 -6.90
CA SER A 188 -11.12 25.13 -7.53
C SER A 188 -10.11 24.77 -8.61
N ASN A 189 -9.66 23.52 -8.62
CA ASN A 189 -8.93 22.98 -9.76
C ASN A 189 -9.90 22.68 -10.92
N MET A 190 -9.52 23.00 -12.16
CA MET A 190 -10.34 22.75 -13.34
C MET A 190 -10.69 21.27 -13.54
N SER A 191 -9.85 20.36 -13.04
CA SER A 191 -10.05 18.91 -13.07
C SER A 191 -10.73 18.35 -11.82
N CYS A 192 -11.20 19.20 -10.90
CA CYS A 192 -11.87 18.77 -9.68
C CYS A 192 -13.34 18.40 -9.96
N GLU A 193 -13.62 17.11 -10.11
CA GLU A 193 -14.97 16.59 -10.36
C GLU A 193 -15.96 17.01 -9.25
N ASN A 194 -15.56 16.91 -7.98
CA ASN A 194 -16.38 17.36 -6.85
C ASN A 194 -16.69 18.86 -6.90
N CYS A 195 -15.76 19.68 -7.37
CA CYS A 195 -15.95 21.12 -7.52
C CYS A 195 -16.94 21.42 -8.64
N ALA A 196 -16.87 20.68 -9.75
CA ALA A 196 -17.84 20.76 -10.83
C ALA A 196 -19.25 20.37 -10.35
N TYR A 197 -19.39 19.26 -9.62
CA TYR A 197 -20.66 18.86 -9.01
C TYR A 197 -21.20 19.90 -8.02
N ALA A 198 -20.37 20.43 -7.13
CA ALA A 198 -20.78 21.44 -6.17
C ALA A 198 -21.26 22.72 -6.86
N LYS A 199 -20.58 23.14 -7.93
CA LYS A 199 -20.96 24.29 -8.74
C LYS A 199 -22.31 24.08 -9.44
N GLU A 200 -22.51 22.92 -10.07
CA GLU A 200 -23.76 22.57 -10.75
C GLU A 200 -24.93 22.50 -9.75
N ARG A 201 -24.71 21.90 -8.58
CA ARG A 201 -25.72 21.87 -7.51
C ARG A 201 -26.09 23.30 -7.05
N GLY A 202 -25.09 24.16 -6.85
CA GLY A 202 -25.31 25.55 -6.46
C GLY A 202 -26.05 26.41 -7.50
N SER A 203 -26.05 26.01 -8.78
CA SER A 203 -26.87 26.66 -9.82
C SER A 203 -28.31 26.13 -9.90
N LEU A 204 -28.58 24.93 -9.40
CA LEU A 204 -29.93 24.34 -9.37
C LEU A 204 -30.72 24.75 -8.12
N ASP A 205 -30.03 25.11 -7.04
CA ASP A 205 -30.62 25.56 -5.77
C ASP A 205 -30.94 27.09 -5.74
N GLN A 206 -30.77 27.81 -6.87
CA GLN A 206 -31.11 29.24 -7.05
C GLN A 206 -32.38 29.41 -7.88
#